data_AF-A0A4V1CWJ1-F1
#
_entry.id   AF-A0A4V1CWJ1-F1
#
_cell.length_a   1.000
_cell.length_b   1.000
_cell.length_c   1.000
_cell.angle_alpha   90.00
_cell.angle_beta   90.00
_cell.angle_gamma   90.00
#
_symmetry.space_group_name_H-M   'P 1'
#
loop_
_entity.id
_entity.type
_entity.pdbx_description
1 polymer ?
#
loop_
_entity_poly.entity_id
_entity_poly.type
_entity_poly.pdbx_seq_one_letter_code
_entity_poly.pdbx_strand_id
1 'polypeptide(L)'
;MRNRVMAHWHLRLFTNRDQVGGVTMGSRHDRVTETVVTHDITIQCIDTSGRTHDLDTVFSYSKTDPFAVTVTFLTPEGDLPWTFSRDLLLRGLTAPIGDGDVHVCPSINDHGRAVVIIELSSPDGHLVTEARTDAVFTFVQRSLALVPEGEESQHLSMDAMIEQLLAV
;
A
#
# COMPACT_ATOMS: atom_id res chain seq x y z
N MET A 1 26.75 -14.41 7.11
CA MET A 1 26.94 -14.32 5.64
C MET A 1 26.08 -13.17 5.14
N ARG A 2 26.71 -12.18 4.51
CA ARG A 2 26.15 -10.86 4.18
C ARG A 2 25.11 -10.98 3.05
N ASN A 3 23.85 -10.68 3.35
CA ASN A 3 22.76 -10.81 2.39
C ASN A 3 22.79 -9.63 1.41
N ARG A 4 23.13 -9.94 0.15
CA ARG A 4 23.32 -9.02 -0.99
C ARG A 4 21.99 -8.49 -1.58
N VAL A 5 20.87 -8.80 -0.93
CA VAL A 5 19.51 -8.72 -1.50
C VAL A 5 18.87 -7.33 -1.35
N MET A 6 19.33 -6.53 -0.40
CA MET A 6 18.86 -5.15 -0.20
C MET A 6 19.21 -4.19 -1.36
N ALA A 7 20.12 -4.57 -2.26
CA ALA A 7 20.61 -3.70 -3.32
C ALA A 7 19.62 -3.50 -4.50
N HIS A 8 18.68 -4.42 -4.74
CA HIS A 8 17.79 -4.33 -5.89
C HIS A 8 16.61 -3.36 -5.66
N TRP A 9 16.08 -3.30 -4.43
CA TRP A 9 15.07 -2.31 -4.03
C TRP A 9 15.64 -0.90 -3.87
N HIS A 10 16.90 -0.82 -3.42
CA HIS A 10 17.58 0.46 -3.18
C HIS A 10 17.82 1.26 -4.45
N LEU A 11 17.94 0.59 -5.61
CA LEU A 11 18.13 1.28 -6.88
C LEU A 11 16.83 1.93 -7.36
N ARG A 12 15.67 1.28 -7.17
CA ARG A 12 14.38 1.79 -7.67
C ARG A 12 13.81 2.96 -6.89
N LEU A 13 14.01 2.98 -5.58
CA LEU A 13 13.41 3.97 -4.68
C LEU A 13 14.28 5.22 -4.44
N PHE A 14 15.59 5.18 -4.72
CA PHE A 14 16.55 6.20 -4.26
C PHE A 14 17.39 6.90 -5.35
N THR A 15 16.97 6.93 -6.62
CA THR A 15 17.71 7.69 -7.64
C THR A 15 17.50 9.21 -7.51
N ASN A 16 18.34 9.78 -6.65
CA ASN A 16 18.89 11.14 -6.62
C ASN A 16 18.01 12.31 -7.11
N ARG A 17 17.46 13.01 -6.12
CA ARG A 17 16.99 14.39 -6.14
C ARG A 17 18.14 15.34 -6.45
N ASP A 18 18.27 15.73 -7.71
CA ASP A 18 18.78 17.03 -8.14
C ASP A 18 18.59 17.17 -9.66
N GLN A 19 17.56 17.95 -10.07
CA GLN A 19 17.50 18.86 -11.23
C GLN A 19 16.04 19.30 -11.44
N VAL A 20 15.77 20.57 -11.15
CA VAL A 20 14.49 21.25 -11.34
C VAL A 20 14.30 21.60 -12.82
N GLY A 21 13.11 21.34 -13.37
CA GLY A 21 12.66 21.88 -14.65
C GLY A 21 11.14 21.75 -14.78
N GLY A 22 10.42 22.86 -14.63
CA GLY A 22 8.96 22.88 -14.59
C GLY A 22 8.30 22.58 -15.94
N VAL A 23 7.11 21.98 -15.89
CA VAL A 23 6.16 21.95 -17.01
C VAL A 23 4.73 22.11 -16.48
N THR A 24 3.99 22.95 -17.19
CA THR A 24 2.65 23.47 -16.96
C THR A 24 1.55 22.42 -16.93
N MET A 25 0.69 22.58 -15.92
CA MET A 25 -0.72 22.21 -15.76
C MET A 25 -1.43 21.70 -17.04
N GLY A 26 -1.61 20.38 -17.12
CA GLY A 26 -2.60 19.71 -17.97
C GLY A 26 -3.70 19.17 -17.07
N SER A 27 -4.88 19.78 -17.11
CA SER A 27 -6.05 19.40 -16.32
C SER A 27 -6.44 17.95 -16.66
N ARG A 28 -6.10 17.01 -15.77
CA ARG A 28 -6.58 15.63 -15.82
C ARG A 28 -8.01 15.66 -15.31
N HIS A 29 -8.96 15.44 -16.20
CA HIS A 29 -10.36 15.25 -15.83
C HIS A 29 -10.44 14.17 -14.74
N ASP A 30 -10.82 14.59 -13.55
CA ASP A 30 -11.12 13.74 -12.41
C ASP A 30 -12.42 12.98 -12.73
N ARG A 31 -12.29 11.74 -13.23
CA ARG A 31 -13.41 10.80 -13.19
C ARG A 31 -13.52 10.34 -11.74
N VAL A 32 -14.33 11.06 -10.95
CA VAL A 32 -14.88 10.52 -9.71
C VAL A 32 -15.64 9.25 -10.10
N THR A 33 -15.00 8.11 -9.89
CA THR A 33 -15.61 6.81 -10.12
C THR A 33 -16.05 6.38 -8.72
N GLU A 34 -17.35 6.42 -8.45
CA GLU A 34 -18.00 6.12 -7.16
C GLU A 34 -17.65 4.73 -6.58
N THR A 35 -16.87 3.94 -7.30
CA THR A 35 -16.44 2.59 -6.99
C THR A 35 -15.02 2.47 -6.43
N VAL A 36 -14.26 3.56 -6.30
CA VAL A 36 -12.85 3.50 -5.86
C VAL A 36 -12.57 4.52 -4.75
N VAL A 37 -11.85 4.10 -3.72
CA VAL A 37 -11.27 4.96 -2.68
C VAL A 37 -9.77 5.05 -2.91
N THR A 38 -9.22 6.26 -2.90
CA THR A 38 -7.77 6.48 -2.87
C THR A 38 -7.38 7.38 -1.69
N HIS A 39 -6.17 7.18 -1.17
CA HIS A 39 -5.58 8.04 -0.16
C HIS A 39 -4.07 8.11 -0.33
N ASP A 40 -3.55 9.32 -0.54
CA ASP A 40 -2.12 9.55 -0.59
C ASP A 40 -1.58 9.55 0.85
N ILE A 41 -0.65 8.65 1.13
CA ILE A 41 -0.05 8.48 2.45
C ILE A 41 1.46 8.47 2.27
N THR A 42 2.15 9.42 2.91
CA THR A 42 3.60 9.32 3.07
C THR A 42 3.89 8.32 4.18
N ILE A 43 4.64 7.27 3.83
CA ILE A 43 5.09 6.25 4.78
C ILE A 43 6.60 6.30 4.88
N GLN A 44 7.13 5.88 6.03
CA GLN A 44 8.56 5.86 6.27
C GLN A 44 9.09 4.44 6.15
N CYS A 45 10.29 4.25 5.62
CA CYS A 45 10.98 2.96 5.71
C CYS A 45 12.37 3.16 6.31
N ILE A 46 12.93 2.09 6.87
CA ILE A 46 14.30 2.09 7.41
C ILE A 46 15.16 1.20 6.53
N ASP A 47 16.24 1.75 5.99
CA ASP A 47 17.20 0.97 5.20
C ASP A 47 18.16 0.16 6.10
N THR A 48 18.98 -0.70 5.48
CA THR A 48 19.98 -1.50 6.23
C THR A 48 21.02 -0.69 7.01
N SER A 49 21.19 0.59 6.70
CA SER A 49 22.09 1.48 7.41
C SER A 49 21.43 2.15 8.61
N GLY A 50 20.14 1.88 8.85
CA GLY A 50 19.34 2.49 9.90
C GLY A 50 18.86 3.90 9.53
N ARG A 51 18.93 4.30 8.25
CA ARG A 51 18.42 5.60 7.80
C ARG A 51 16.95 5.49 7.46
N THR A 52 16.19 6.47 7.94
CA THR A 52 14.78 6.63 7.59
C THR A 52 14.64 7.35 6.26
N HIS A 53 13.70 6.87 5.44
CA HIS A 53 13.34 7.46 4.16
C HIS A 53 11.84 7.62 4.04
N ASP A 54 11.39 8.75 3.52
CA ASP A 54 9.99 8.98 3.19
C ASP A 54 9.70 8.38 1.81
N LEU A 55 8.61 7.63 1.71
CA LEU A 55 8.09 7.02 0.49
C LEU A 55 6.68 7.58 0.25
N ASP A 56 6.49 8.15 -0.93
CA ASP A 56 5.17 8.57 -1.38
C ASP A 56 4.38 7.34 -1.85
N THR A 57 3.19 7.14 -1.27
CA THR A 57 2.35 6.01 -1.62
C THR A 57 0.91 6.41 -1.84
N VAL A 58 0.22 5.63 -2.68
CA VAL A 58 -1.23 5.71 -2.87
C VAL A 58 -1.85 4.42 -2.37
N PHE A 59 -2.65 4.52 -1.32
CA PHE A 59 -3.52 3.44 -0.87
C PHE A 59 -4.79 3.48 -1.71
N SER A 60 -5.18 2.36 -2.29
CA SER A 60 -6.36 2.26 -3.14
C SER A 60 -7.20 1.03 -2.81
N TYR A 61 -8.52 1.20 -2.95
CA TYR A 61 -9.52 0.16 -2.75
C TYR A 61 -10.59 0.28 -3.83
N SER A 62 -10.94 -0.83 -4.49
CA SER A 62 -12.00 -0.87 -5.50
C SER A 62 -13.14 -1.75 -5.04
N LYS A 63 -14.37 -1.28 -5.18
CA LYS A 63 -15.60 -2.06 -4.97
C LYS A 63 -15.67 -3.30 -5.87
N THR A 64 -15.00 -3.28 -7.02
CA THR A 64 -14.96 -4.41 -7.96
C THR A 64 -13.98 -5.51 -7.54
N ASP A 65 -13.09 -5.21 -6.59
CA ASP A 65 -12.20 -6.18 -5.93
C ASP A 65 -12.30 -5.99 -4.41
N PRO A 66 -13.46 -6.32 -3.82
CA PRO A 66 -13.85 -5.83 -2.50
C PRO A 66 -13.05 -6.45 -1.33
N PHE A 67 -12.25 -7.47 -1.60
CA PHE A 67 -11.42 -8.13 -0.60
C PHE A 67 -9.99 -7.59 -0.56
N ALA A 68 -9.59 -6.78 -1.55
CA ALA A 68 -8.21 -6.36 -1.73
C ALA A 68 -8.02 -4.87 -1.46
N VAL A 69 -6.86 -4.53 -0.90
CA VAL A 69 -6.31 -3.17 -0.87
C VAL A 69 -4.98 -3.19 -1.60
N THR A 70 -4.68 -2.12 -2.33
CA THR A 70 -3.41 -1.96 -3.02
C THR A 70 -2.68 -0.74 -2.50
N VAL A 71 -1.46 -0.94 -2.01
CA VAL A 71 -0.51 0.12 -1.68
C VAL A 71 0.46 0.28 -2.84
N THR A 72 0.40 1.40 -3.53
CA THR A 72 1.29 1.69 -4.66
C THR A 72 2.40 2.61 -4.19
N PHE A 73 3.64 2.13 -4.23
CA PHE A 73 4.83 2.94 -3.98
C PHE A 73 5.17 3.72 -5.25
N LEU A 74 5.21 5.04 -5.13
CA LEU A 74 5.53 5.94 -6.24
C LEU A 74 7.04 6.08 -6.32
N THR A 75 7.64 5.61 -7.42
CA THR A 75 9.09 5.61 -7.60
C THR A 75 9.44 6.27 -8.94
N PRO A 76 10.61 6.90 -9.07
CA PRO A 76 11.06 7.45 -10.35
C PRO A 76 11.16 6.39 -11.47
N GLU A 77 11.39 5.13 -11.11
CA GLU A 77 11.50 4.02 -12.05
C GLU A 77 10.14 3.40 -12.44
N GLY A 78 9.06 3.84 -11.80
CA GLY A 78 7.70 3.37 -12.03
C GLY A 78 6.99 2.95 -10.74
N ASP A 79 5.67 2.88 -10.83
CA ASP A 79 4.80 2.52 -9.73
C ASP A 79 4.94 1.05 -9.37
N LEU A 80 5.05 0.78 -8.08
CA LEU A 80 5.19 -0.58 -7.54
C LEU A 80 3.96 -0.91 -6.67
N PRO A 81 2.94 -1.59 -7.22
CA PRO A 81 1.75 -1.96 -6.47
C PRO A 81 2.00 -3.20 -5.60
N TRP A 82 1.50 -3.15 -4.37
CA TRP A 82 1.39 -4.29 -3.45
C TRP A 82 -0.06 -4.49 -3.06
N THR A 83 -0.62 -5.63 -3.42
CA THR A 83 -2.03 -5.97 -3.15
C THR A 83 -2.11 -7.05 -2.09
N PHE A 84 -2.93 -6.81 -1.07
CA PHE A 84 -3.17 -7.75 0.02
C PHE A 84 -4.58 -7.57 0.60
N SER A 85 -4.95 -8.42 1.55
CA SER A 85 -6.30 -8.43 2.12
C SER A 85 -6.67 -7.12 2.81
N ARG A 86 -7.87 -6.61 2.51
CA ARG A 86 -8.51 -5.50 3.22
C ARG A 86 -8.68 -5.82 4.71
N ASP A 87 -9.08 -7.05 5.03
CA ASP A 87 -9.22 -7.53 6.41
C ASP A 87 -7.88 -7.53 7.15
N LEU A 88 -6.79 -7.92 6.46
CA LEU A 88 -5.46 -7.88 7.04
C LEU A 88 -5.07 -6.46 7.47
N LEU A 89 -5.34 -5.46 6.62
CA LEU A 89 -5.10 -4.06 6.96
C LEU A 89 -5.97 -3.59 8.13
N LEU A 90 -7.28 -3.90 8.08
CA LEU A 90 -8.26 -3.52 9.10
C LEU A 90 -7.88 -4.07 10.49
N ARG A 91 -7.67 -5.38 10.59
CA ARG A 91 -7.35 -6.02 11.89
C ARG A 91 -5.96 -5.64 12.38
N GLY A 92 -5.03 -5.44 11.44
CA GLY A 92 -3.67 -4.96 11.69
C GLY A 92 -3.60 -3.57 12.34
N LEU A 93 -4.68 -2.78 12.31
CA LEU A 93 -4.75 -1.53 13.08
C LEU A 93 -4.86 -1.74 14.59
N THR A 94 -5.23 -2.95 15.04
CA THR A 94 -5.57 -3.22 16.45
C THR A 94 -4.74 -4.34 17.09
N ALA A 95 -4.20 -5.27 16.29
CA ALA A 95 -3.34 -6.34 16.76
C ALA A 95 -2.33 -6.76 15.69
N PRO A 96 -1.14 -7.26 16.07
CA PRO A 96 -0.21 -7.86 15.12
C PRO A 96 -0.83 -9.05 14.39
N ILE A 97 -0.74 -9.03 13.06
CA ILE A 97 -1.28 -10.09 12.18
C ILE A 97 -0.46 -10.18 10.90
N GLY A 98 -0.42 -11.35 10.28
CA GLY A 98 0.16 -11.52 8.95
C GLY A 98 -0.57 -12.56 8.11
N ASP A 99 -0.41 -12.44 6.80
CA ASP A 99 -0.82 -13.43 5.81
C ASP A 99 0.25 -13.51 4.71
N GLY A 100 0.89 -14.68 4.62
CA GLY A 100 2.00 -14.93 3.70
C GLY A 100 3.12 -13.89 3.81
N ASP A 101 3.24 -13.10 2.76
CA ASP A 101 4.30 -12.12 2.55
C ASP A 101 4.05 -10.76 3.21
N VAL A 102 2.87 -10.56 3.82
CA VAL A 102 2.49 -9.28 4.42
C VAL A 102 2.19 -9.43 5.90
N HIS A 103 2.84 -8.61 6.72
CA HIS A 103 2.54 -8.48 8.15
C HIS A 103 2.18 -7.03 8.48
N VAL A 104 1.17 -6.85 9.34
CA VAL A 104 0.68 -5.55 9.77
C VAL A 104 0.61 -5.55 11.29
N CYS A 105 1.20 -4.55 11.95
CA CYS A 105 1.09 -4.43 13.40
C CYS A 105 0.96 -2.97 13.87
N PRO A 106 0.14 -2.71 14.90
CA PRO A 106 0.11 -1.39 15.52
C PRO A 106 1.37 -1.21 16.38
N SER A 107 1.92 0.00 16.39
CA SER A 107 3.09 0.35 17.18
C SER A 107 3.06 1.81 17.63
N ILE A 108 4.01 2.18 18.48
CA ILE A 108 4.32 3.54 18.85
C ILE A 108 5.77 3.80 18.43
N ASN A 109 6.00 4.81 17.58
CA ASN A 109 7.35 5.14 17.15
C ASN A 109 8.14 5.89 18.24
N ASP A 110 9.43 6.15 17.99
CA ASP A 110 10.35 6.83 18.94
C ASP A 110 9.89 8.22 19.38
N HIS A 111 8.97 8.84 18.64
CA HIS A 111 8.38 10.15 18.96
C HIS A 111 7.07 10.03 19.75
N GLY A 112 6.69 8.83 20.21
CA GLY A 112 5.46 8.59 20.95
C GLY A 112 4.19 8.66 20.08
N ARG A 113 4.31 8.56 18.76
CA ARG A 113 3.16 8.63 17.83
C ARG A 113 2.67 7.24 17.47
N ALA A 114 1.35 7.08 17.41
CA ALA A 114 0.73 5.86 16.90
C ALA A 114 1.03 5.70 15.41
N VAL A 115 1.64 4.56 15.09
CA VAL A 115 1.96 4.14 13.72
C VAL A 115 1.46 2.71 13.48
N VAL A 116 1.31 2.38 12.21
CA VAL A 116 1.06 1.02 11.73
C VAL A 116 2.31 0.62 10.98
N ILE A 117 2.92 -0.48 11.41
CA ILE A 117 4.03 -1.09 10.70
C ILE A 117 3.43 -2.01 9.63
N ILE A 118 3.84 -1.84 8.38
CA ILE A 118 3.52 -2.75 7.27
C ILE A 118 4.83 -3.33 6.77
N GLU A 119 4.95 -4.64 6.89
CA GLU A 119 6.11 -5.43 6.51
C GLU A 119 5.78 -6.26 5.27
N LEU A 120 6.59 -6.12 4.24
CA LEU A 120 6.42 -6.77 2.94
C LEU A 120 7.64 -7.64 2.65
N SER A 121 7.40 -8.91 2.37
CA SER A 121 8.44 -9.92 2.09
C SER A 121 8.31 -10.44 0.66
N SER A 122 9.44 -10.61 -0.03
CA SER A 122 9.47 -11.34 -1.28
C SER A 122 10.81 -12.10 -1.40
N PRO A 123 10.96 -13.02 -2.36
CA PRO A 123 12.25 -13.66 -2.61
C PRO A 123 13.39 -12.66 -2.86
N ASP A 124 13.06 -11.50 -3.42
CA ASP A 124 14.00 -10.45 -3.79
C ASP A 124 14.24 -9.43 -2.65
N GLY A 125 13.58 -9.54 -1.50
CA GLY A 125 13.89 -8.71 -0.34
C GLY A 125 12.77 -8.52 0.67
N HIS A 126 13.00 -7.58 1.57
CA HIS A 126 12.15 -7.31 2.73
C HIS A 126 12.07 -5.81 2.96
N LEU A 127 10.87 -5.30 3.18
CA LEU A 127 10.60 -3.88 3.40
C LEU A 127 9.75 -3.72 4.65
N VAL A 128 10.27 -2.98 5.64
CA VAL A 128 9.52 -2.56 6.82
C VAL A 128 9.18 -1.09 6.66
N THR A 129 7.90 -0.78 6.75
CA THR A 129 7.40 0.60 6.66
C THR A 129 6.61 1.00 7.89
N GLU A 130 6.58 2.28 8.18
CA GLU A 130 5.76 2.91 9.21
C GLU A 130 4.84 3.95 8.57
N ALA A 131 3.53 3.79 8.77
CA ALA A 131 2.52 4.76 8.36
C ALA A 131 1.83 5.32 9.60
N ARG A 132 1.40 6.59 9.56
CA ARG A 132 0.60 7.13 10.67
C ARG A 132 -0.73 6.38 10.78
N THR A 133 -1.08 5.94 12.00
CA THR A 133 -2.31 5.17 12.22
C THR A 133 -3.57 5.92 11.79
N ASP A 134 -3.63 7.25 11.97
CA ASP A 134 -4.80 8.05 11.60
C ASP A 134 -5.05 8.11 10.10
N ALA A 135 -3.98 8.17 9.29
CA ALA A 135 -4.07 8.16 7.83
C ALA A 135 -4.58 6.80 7.33
N VAL A 136 -3.98 5.70 7.81
CA VAL A 136 -4.40 4.33 7.43
C VAL A 136 -5.83 4.06 7.90
N PHE A 137 -6.17 4.46 9.13
CA PHE A 137 -7.52 4.34 9.66
C PHE A 137 -8.54 5.10 8.81
N THR A 138 -8.23 6.33 8.37
CA THR A 138 -9.10 7.12 7.50
C THR A 138 -9.36 6.41 6.17
N PHE A 139 -8.32 5.81 5.56
CA PHE A 139 -8.47 5.01 4.35
C PHE A 139 -9.37 3.78 4.58
N VAL A 140 -9.14 3.03 5.65
CA VAL A 140 -9.94 1.84 6.00
C VAL A 140 -11.41 2.20 6.28
N GLN A 141 -11.68 3.32 6.97
CA GLN A 141 -13.06 3.77 7.19
C GLN A 141 -13.78 4.09 5.88
N ARG A 142 -13.08 4.69 4.91
CA ARG A 142 -13.65 4.97 3.59
C ARG A 142 -13.90 3.70 2.79
N SER A 143 -13.03 2.69 2.87
CA SER A 143 -13.26 1.41 2.19
C SER A 143 -14.45 0.65 2.77
N LEU A 144 -14.60 0.67 4.10
CA LEU A 144 -15.76 0.11 4.81
C LEU A 144 -17.06 0.87 4.51
N ALA A 145 -17.00 2.19 4.35
CA ALA A 145 -18.17 2.98 3.95
C ALA A 145 -18.62 2.67 2.51
N LEU A 146 -17.68 2.32 1.62
CA LEU A 146 -17.99 1.95 0.25
C LEU A 146 -18.53 0.51 0.12
N VAL A 147 -17.97 -0.41 0.91
CA VAL A 147 -18.44 -1.80 1.04
C VAL A 147 -18.28 -2.21 2.50
N PRO A 148 -19.38 -2.37 3.25
CA PRO A 148 -19.32 -2.86 4.63
C PRO A 148 -18.62 -4.21 4.75
N GLU A 149 -18.04 -4.48 5.93
CA GLU A 149 -17.49 -5.80 6.25
C GLU A 149 -18.61 -6.86 6.21
N GLY A 150 -18.37 -7.97 5.54
CA GLY A 150 -19.35 -9.06 5.33
C GLY A 150 -20.23 -8.89 4.09
N GLU A 151 -20.24 -7.72 3.44
CA GLU A 151 -21.01 -7.48 2.21
C GLU A 151 -20.17 -7.62 0.93
N GLU A 152 -18.88 -7.95 1.04
CA GLU A 152 -17.95 -8.01 -0.09
C GLU A 152 -18.43 -8.97 -1.17
N SER A 153 -18.95 -10.13 -0.78
CA SER A 153 -19.45 -11.16 -1.70
C SER A 153 -20.55 -10.66 -2.64
N GLN A 154 -21.32 -9.64 -2.25
CA GLN A 154 -22.39 -9.06 -3.07
C GLN A 154 -21.84 -8.23 -4.24
N HIS A 155 -20.55 -7.88 -4.19
CA HIS A 155 -19.88 -7.07 -5.21
C HIS A 155 -18.92 -7.88 -6.08
N LEU A 156 -18.74 -9.17 -5.78
CA LEU A 156 -17.90 -10.08 -6.55
C LEU A 156 -18.78 -10.94 -7.48
N SER A 157 -18.61 -10.79 -8.79
CA SER A 157 -19.24 -11.70 -9.77
C SER A 157 -18.34 -12.92 -10.01
N MET A 158 -18.67 -14.05 -9.39
CA MET A 158 -17.93 -15.30 -9.58
C MET A 158 -17.90 -15.75 -11.04
N ASP A 159 -19.00 -15.58 -11.77
CA ASP A 159 -19.07 -15.96 -13.19
C ASP A 159 -18.08 -15.15 -14.02
N ALA A 160 -18.01 -13.84 -13.81
CA ALA A 160 -17.06 -12.97 -14.52
C ALA A 160 -15.60 -13.32 -14.20
N MET A 161 -15.30 -13.73 -12.95
CA MET A 161 -13.95 -14.18 -12.58
C MET A 161 -13.57 -15.49 -13.27
N ILE A 162 -14.51 -16.45 -13.35
CA ILE A 162 -14.28 -17.73 -14.04
C ILE A 162 -14.04 -17.47 -15.53
N GLU A 163 -14.84 -16.61 -16.16
CA GLU A 163 -14.64 -16.22 -17.56
C GLU A 163 -13.25 -15.62 -17.81
N GLN A 164 -12.75 -14.77 -16.92
CA GLN A 164 -11.39 -14.21 -17.04
C GLN A 164 -10.30 -15.27 -16.95
N LEU A 165 -10.43 -16.27 -16.08
CA LEU A 165 -9.45 -17.35 -15.94
C LEU A 165 -9.45 -18.30 -17.15
N LEU A 166 -10.60 -18.50 -17.78
CA LEU A 166 -10.75 -19.37 -18.95
C LEU A 166 -10.45 -18.66 -20.28
N ALA A 167 -10.28 -17.35 -20.28
CA ALA A 167 -9.95 -16.56 -21.47
C ALA A 167 -8.46 -16.64 -21.90
N VAL A 168 -7.67 -17.54 -21.29
CA VAL A 168 -6.25 -17.78 -21.56
C VAL A 168 -6.05 -18.81 -22.67
#